data_AF-A0A9E1F5V7-F1
#
_entry.id   AF-A0A9E1F5V7-F1
#
_cell.length_a   1.000
_cell.length_b   1.000
_cell.length_c   1.000
_cell.angle_alpha   90.00
_cell.angle_beta   90.00
_cell.angle_gamma   90.00
#
_symmetry.space_group_name_H-M   'P 1'
#
loop_
_entity.id
_entity.type
_entity.pdbx_description
1 polymer ?
#
loop_
_entity_poly.entity_id
_entity_poly.type
_entity_poly.pdbx_seq_one_letter_code
_entity_poly.pdbx_strand_id
1 'polypeptide(L)'
;MENDNTYKMTYKVIGWTWWGDTDYVVASLTDEVVDAVVKEIRKCGYCFGGDSHQYRDGCVPVLSTGEVVKCSMREWGAIMSMAFFDGVRFPLDYMGWYMDTCIEDDALKYPEEGVDEHLFTHPHYFKTGITHKRFESLKTKGKVLHVLATSDENTNVDVSDIGVFWGYDCEDFDQLQARVMKIKRFKNPEEFIKSDVFEKTDLADLTGHELKVAINSAWESVPIQDDEEITVYYLELIDIIPDRRKNA
;
A
#
# COMPACT_ATOMS: atom_id res chain seq x y z
N MET A 1 -26.75 23.22 12.67
CA MET A 1 -25.97 22.02 12.97
C MET A 1 -25.73 21.35 11.64
N GLU A 2 -24.58 21.65 11.03
CA GLU A 2 -24.13 20.90 9.86
C GLU A 2 -23.84 19.48 10.36
N ASN A 3 -24.54 18.49 9.77
CA ASN A 3 -24.19 17.10 9.98
C ASN A 3 -22.84 16.90 9.29
N ASP A 4 -21.77 17.05 10.07
CA ASP A 4 -20.43 16.65 9.70
C ASP A 4 -20.46 15.12 9.57
N ASN A 5 -20.81 14.65 8.38
CA ASN A 5 -20.78 13.25 8.02
C ASN A 5 -19.32 12.91 7.64
N THR A 6 -18.40 13.17 8.58
CA THR A 6 -17.01 12.74 8.49
C THR A 6 -17.04 11.22 8.57
N TYR A 7 -16.86 10.57 7.42
CA TYR A 7 -16.72 9.13 7.33
C TYR A 7 -15.52 8.73 8.20
N LYS A 8 -15.78 8.25 9.42
CA LYS A 8 -14.71 7.84 10.33
C LYS A 8 -14.19 6.49 9.85
N MET A 9 -13.07 6.52 9.13
CA MET A 9 -12.38 5.30 8.70
C MET A 9 -12.13 4.43 9.92
N THR A 10 -12.60 3.18 9.86
CA THR A 10 -12.44 2.22 10.94
C THR A 10 -11.29 1.29 10.58
N TYR A 11 -10.15 1.48 11.25
CA TYR A 11 -8.99 0.62 11.06
C TYR A 11 -9.18 -0.74 11.73
N LYS A 12 -8.78 -1.79 11.02
CA LYS A 12 -8.67 -3.16 11.53
C LYS A 12 -7.36 -3.76 11.04
N VAL A 13 -6.64 -4.49 11.88
CA VAL A 13 -5.51 -5.31 11.43
C VAL A 13 -6.08 -6.53 10.70
N ILE A 14 -5.67 -6.72 9.44
CA ILE A 14 -6.15 -7.81 8.57
C ILE A 14 -5.05 -8.82 8.24
N GLY A 15 -3.85 -8.60 8.75
CA GLY A 15 -2.71 -9.46 8.52
C GLY A 15 -1.42 -8.86 9.04
N TRP A 16 -0.34 -9.60 8.82
CA TRP A 16 1.00 -9.24 9.23
C TRP A 16 1.98 -9.55 8.11
N THR A 17 2.91 -8.62 7.89
CA THR A 17 4.00 -8.72 6.91
C THR A 17 5.34 -8.45 7.61
N TRP A 18 6.41 -8.31 6.83
CA TRP A 18 7.77 -8.00 7.27
C TRP A 18 8.14 -6.54 6.99
N TRP A 19 9.17 -6.04 7.67
CA TRP A 19 9.52 -4.61 7.67
C TRP A 19 9.92 -4.05 6.30
N GLY A 20 10.61 -4.82 5.47
CA GLY A 20 11.07 -4.37 4.17
C GLY A 20 10.06 -4.58 3.05
N ASP A 21 8.85 -5.09 3.34
CA ASP A 21 7.79 -5.23 2.35
C ASP A 21 7.46 -3.85 1.74
N THR A 22 7.60 -3.76 0.42
CA THR A 22 7.49 -2.51 -0.33
C THR A 22 6.11 -2.27 -0.91
N ASP A 23 5.20 -3.23 -0.79
CA ASP A 23 3.92 -3.25 -1.52
C ASP A 23 2.88 -2.36 -0.82
N TYR A 24 3.06 -2.13 0.47
CA TYR A 24 2.15 -1.34 1.30
C TYR A 24 2.60 0.12 1.48
N VAL A 25 1.61 1.01 1.58
CA VAL A 25 1.81 2.41 1.98
C VAL A 25 1.98 2.49 3.49
N VAL A 26 2.94 3.28 3.99
CA VAL A 26 3.17 3.39 5.44
C VAL A 26 2.08 4.26 6.09
N ALA A 27 1.36 3.69 7.06
CA ALA A 27 0.35 4.40 7.83
C ALA A 27 0.98 5.50 8.69
N SER A 28 0.26 6.62 8.85
CA SER A 28 0.56 7.56 9.93
C SER A 28 0.16 6.97 11.28
N LEU A 29 1.00 7.11 12.30
CA LEU A 29 0.77 6.53 13.63
C LEU A 29 -0.20 7.38 14.47
N THR A 30 -1.46 7.46 14.04
CA THR A 30 -2.53 8.18 14.78
C THR A 30 -3.08 7.32 15.93
N ASP A 31 -3.84 7.95 16.84
CA ASP A 31 -4.48 7.26 17.96
C ASP A 31 -5.43 6.14 17.47
N GLU A 32 -6.16 6.35 16.38
CA GLU A 32 -7.06 5.32 15.82
C GLU A 32 -6.31 4.11 15.25
N VAL A 33 -5.16 4.33 14.61
CA VAL A 33 -4.29 3.26 14.11
C VAL A 33 -3.71 2.47 15.28
N VAL A 34 -3.18 3.17 16.28
CA VAL A 34 -2.65 2.55 17.51
C VAL A 34 -3.73 1.74 18.22
N ASP A 35 -4.94 2.28 18.36
CA ASP A 35 -6.08 1.59 18.97
C ASP A 35 -6.45 0.30 18.23
N ALA A 36 -6.43 0.31 16.90
CA ALA A 36 -6.71 -0.87 16.09
C ALA A 36 -5.66 -1.98 16.30
N VAL A 37 -4.38 -1.60 16.33
CA VAL A 37 -3.26 -2.53 16.58
C VAL A 37 -3.32 -3.09 18.00
N VAL A 38 -3.54 -2.23 19.01
CA VAL A 38 -3.69 -2.63 20.41
C VAL A 38 -4.84 -3.62 20.59
N LYS A 39 -5.99 -3.37 19.95
CA LYS A 39 -7.15 -4.29 20.00
C LYS A 39 -6.80 -5.66 19.42
N GLU A 40 -6.08 -5.72 18.30
CA GLU A 40 -5.68 -6.98 17.69
C GLU A 40 -4.66 -7.73 18.57
N ILE A 41 -3.66 -7.02 19.10
CA ILE A 41 -2.68 -7.60 20.04
C ILE A 41 -3.39 -8.23 21.24
N ARG A 42 -4.32 -7.51 21.88
CA ARG A 42 -5.10 -8.03 23.02
C ARG A 42 -5.94 -9.24 22.65
N LYS A 43 -6.61 -9.19 21.49
CA LYS A 43 -7.48 -10.27 21.00
C LYS A 43 -6.70 -11.56 20.76
N CYS A 44 -5.50 -11.45 20.18
CA CYS A 44 -4.69 -12.60 19.79
C CYS A 44 -3.64 -12.99 20.84
N GLY A 45 -3.39 -12.12 21.82
CA GLY A 45 -2.39 -12.30 22.87
C GLY A 45 -0.95 -12.22 22.37
N TYR A 46 -0.70 -11.51 21.27
CA TYR A 46 0.66 -11.37 20.73
C TYR A 46 1.57 -10.65 21.73
N CYS A 47 2.83 -11.06 21.77
CA CYS A 47 3.79 -10.67 22.79
C CYS A 47 5.20 -10.73 22.17
N PHE A 48 5.69 -9.60 21.68
CA PHE A 48 7.02 -9.48 21.07
C PHE A 48 7.53 -8.04 21.16
N GLY A 49 8.85 -7.90 21.14
CA GLY A 49 9.58 -6.67 21.27
C GLY A 49 9.71 -5.87 19.98
N GLY A 50 10.18 -4.63 20.14
CA GLY A 50 10.39 -3.70 19.02
C GLY A 50 11.46 -4.16 18.03
N ASP A 51 12.44 -4.95 18.44
CA ASP A 51 13.42 -5.57 17.56
C ASP A 51 12.78 -6.57 16.60
N SER A 52 11.89 -7.43 17.10
CA SER A 52 11.12 -8.34 16.27
C SER A 52 10.20 -7.58 15.30
N HIS A 53 9.56 -6.49 15.73
CA HIS A 53 8.80 -5.63 14.81
C HIS A 53 9.62 -5.13 13.61
N GLN A 54 10.92 -4.86 13.80
CA GLN A 54 11.78 -4.30 12.74
C GLN A 54 12.57 -5.34 11.94
N TYR A 55 12.87 -6.50 12.53
CA TYR A 55 13.83 -7.45 11.99
C TYR A 55 13.29 -8.86 11.80
N ARG A 56 12.07 -9.14 12.25
CA ARG A 56 11.44 -10.44 12.10
C ARG A 56 10.26 -10.35 11.13
N ASP A 57 10.18 -11.36 10.27
CA ASP A 57 9.07 -11.49 9.33
C ASP A 57 7.76 -11.75 10.07
N GLY A 58 6.65 -11.23 9.52
CA GLY A 58 5.32 -11.37 10.12
C GLY A 58 5.09 -10.57 11.40
N CYS A 59 5.91 -9.55 11.70
CA CYS A 59 5.77 -8.73 12.92
C CYS A 59 5.32 -7.28 12.64
N VAL A 60 4.92 -6.98 11.39
CA VAL A 60 4.47 -5.64 10.99
C VAL A 60 2.99 -5.71 10.58
N PRO A 61 2.06 -5.04 11.29
CA PRO A 61 0.64 -5.19 11.01
C PRO A 61 0.21 -4.42 9.76
N VAL A 62 -0.67 -5.04 8.99
CA VAL A 62 -1.34 -4.45 7.82
C VAL A 62 -2.78 -4.12 8.17
N LEU A 63 -3.20 -2.90 7.87
CA LEU A 63 -4.52 -2.38 8.13
C LEU A 63 -5.47 -2.68 6.97
N SER A 64 -6.77 -2.74 7.26
CA SER A 64 -7.84 -2.87 6.27
C SER A 64 -7.87 -1.75 5.23
N THR A 65 -7.15 -0.66 5.47
CA THR A 65 -6.98 0.44 4.53
C THR A 65 -5.84 0.21 3.54
N GLY A 66 -5.17 -0.95 3.51
CA GLY A 66 -4.03 -1.18 2.61
C GLY A 66 -2.73 -0.54 3.08
N GLU A 67 -2.72 0.00 4.30
CA GLU A 67 -1.54 0.62 4.89
C GLU A 67 -0.86 -0.31 5.88
N VAL A 68 0.46 -0.20 6.00
CA VAL A 68 1.29 -0.95 6.94
C VAL A 68 1.77 -0.06 8.07
N VAL A 69 1.76 -0.56 9.30
CA VAL A 69 2.20 0.20 10.47
C VAL A 69 3.67 -0.09 10.74
N LYS A 70 4.56 0.77 10.26
CA LYS A 70 6.01 0.71 10.54
C LYS A 70 6.38 1.80 11.53
N CYS A 71 6.95 1.41 12.67
CA CYS A 71 7.36 2.38 13.70
C CYS A 71 8.70 1.98 14.34
N SER A 72 9.30 2.92 15.09
CA SER A 72 10.52 2.63 15.82
C SER A 72 10.29 1.57 16.90
N MET A 73 11.35 0.88 17.33
CA MET A 73 11.28 -0.05 18.47
C MET A 73 10.66 0.59 19.72
N ARG A 74 10.89 1.89 19.94
CA ARG A 74 10.33 2.64 21.07
C ARG A 74 8.83 2.84 20.95
N GLU A 75 8.37 3.21 19.75
CA GLU A 75 6.95 3.37 19.46
C GLU A 75 6.22 2.03 19.55
N TRP A 76 6.81 0.96 19.01
CA TRP A 76 6.28 -0.39 19.15
C TRP A 76 6.18 -0.80 20.63
N GLY A 77 7.24 -0.57 21.41
CA GLY A 77 7.22 -0.87 22.83
C GLY A 77 6.12 -0.09 23.59
N ALA A 78 5.81 1.13 23.18
CA ALA A 78 4.70 1.90 23.74
C ALA A 78 3.33 1.30 23.38
N ILE A 79 3.15 0.83 22.14
CA ILE A 79 1.94 0.12 21.69
C ILE A 79 1.74 -1.17 22.50
N MET A 80 2.80 -1.96 22.69
CA MET A 80 2.77 -3.18 23.49
C MET A 80 2.43 -2.90 24.95
N SER A 81 3.07 -1.89 25.56
CA SER A 81 2.72 -1.44 26.92
C SER A 81 1.23 -1.07 27.03
N MET A 82 0.69 -0.31 26.07
CA MET A 82 -0.73 0.02 26.04
C MET A 82 -1.62 -1.22 25.94
N ALA A 83 -1.21 -2.23 25.16
CA ALA A 83 -1.97 -3.47 25.01
C ALA A 83 -2.04 -4.29 26.31
N PHE A 84 -0.95 -4.36 27.08
CA PHE A 84 -0.86 -5.22 28.27
C PHE A 84 -1.24 -4.53 29.59
N PHE A 85 -1.18 -3.19 29.67
CA PHE A 85 -1.46 -2.45 30.91
C PHE A 85 -2.76 -1.62 30.86
N ASP A 86 -3.83 -2.18 30.28
CA ASP A 86 -5.17 -1.57 30.20
C ASP A 86 -5.18 -0.09 29.78
N GLY A 87 -4.28 0.28 28.85
CA GLY A 87 -4.22 1.64 28.28
C GLY A 87 -3.54 2.68 29.16
N VAL A 88 -2.90 2.31 30.26
CA VAL A 88 -2.09 3.25 31.04
C VAL A 88 -0.73 3.42 30.38
N ARG A 89 -0.50 4.61 29.81
CA ARG A 89 0.79 4.97 29.19
C ARG A 89 1.76 5.43 30.27
N PHE A 90 2.58 4.52 30.77
CA PHE A 90 3.67 4.89 31.67
C PHE A 90 4.89 5.38 30.85
N PRO A 91 5.55 6.48 31.24
CA PRO A 91 6.58 7.14 30.42
C PRO A 91 7.82 6.31 30.05
N LEU A 92 7.99 5.10 30.59
CA LEU A 92 9.17 4.24 30.37
C LEU A 92 8.84 2.78 30.12
N ASP A 93 7.57 2.38 30.15
CA ASP A 93 7.20 0.97 30.07
C ASP A 93 7.50 0.36 28.70
N TYR A 94 7.66 1.20 27.67
CA TYR A 94 8.17 0.77 26.38
C TYR A 94 9.52 0.05 26.48
N MET A 95 10.33 0.32 27.51
CA MET A 95 11.63 -0.33 27.72
C MET A 95 11.49 -1.83 28.00
N GLY A 96 10.42 -2.26 28.67
CA GLY A 96 10.12 -3.68 28.87
C GLY A 96 9.74 -4.41 27.58
N TRP A 97 9.45 -3.66 26.52
CA TRP A 97 9.05 -4.15 25.21
C TRP A 97 10.02 -3.72 24.11
N TYR A 98 11.19 -3.18 24.48
CA TYR A 98 12.13 -2.63 23.51
C TYR A 98 12.78 -3.74 22.67
N MET A 99 13.06 -4.88 23.30
CA MET A 99 13.59 -6.09 22.65
C MET A 99 12.89 -7.33 23.18
N ASP A 100 12.85 -8.40 22.39
CA ASP A 100 12.35 -9.72 22.83
C ASP A 100 13.07 -10.20 24.10
N THR A 101 14.37 -9.89 24.25
CA THR A 101 15.16 -10.23 25.46
C THR A 101 14.69 -9.56 26.75
N CYS A 102 13.77 -8.59 26.68
CA CYS A 102 13.13 -7.98 27.84
C CYS A 102 11.84 -8.71 28.27
N ILE A 103 11.41 -9.71 27.50
CA ILE A 103 10.20 -10.52 27.69
C ILE A 103 10.65 -11.92 28.11
N GLU A 104 9.92 -12.54 29.04
CA GLU A 104 10.17 -13.94 29.41
C GLU A 104 9.95 -14.86 28.20
N ASP A 105 10.86 -15.81 27.96
CA ASP A 105 10.85 -16.65 26.75
C ASP A 105 9.52 -17.41 26.55
N ASP A 106 8.88 -17.85 27.63
CA ASP A 106 7.61 -18.58 27.60
C ASP A 106 6.39 -17.68 27.36
N ALA A 107 6.56 -16.36 27.44
CA ALA A 107 5.55 -15.36 27.14
C ALA A 107 5.58 -14.89 25.68
N LEU A 108 6.68 -15.14 24.94
CA LEU A 108 6.81 -14.70 23.54
C LEU A 108 5.75 -15.36 22.64
N LYS A 109 5.04 -14.53 21.87
CA LYS A 109 4.02 -14.97 20.93
C LYS A 109 3.97 -14.06 19.71
N TYR A 110 4.37 -14.61 18.57
CA TYR A 110 4.43 -13.89 17.31
C TYR A 110 3.17 -14.10 16.47
N PRO A 111 2.85 -13.18 15.55
CA PRO A 111 1.88 -13.44 14.50
C PRO A 111 2.40 -14.46 13.49
N GLU A 112 1.48 -15.04 12.73
CA GLU A 112 1.83 -15.74 11.49
C GLU A 112 1.79 -14.70 10.35
N GLU A 113 2.79 -14.75 9.48
CA GLU A 113 2.83 -13.90 8.29
C GLU A 113 1.69 -14.27 7.34
N GLY A 114 1.05 -13.25 6.79
CA GLY A 114 -0.05 -13.38 5.85
C GLY A 114 -1.04 -12.22 5.98
N VAL A 115 -1.53 -11.77 4.83
CA VAL A 115 -2.56 -10.73 4.73
C VAL A 115 -3.77 -11.31 4.03
N ASP A 116 -4.94 -11.19 4.68
CA ASP A 116 -6.21 -11.55 4.06
C ASP A 116 -6.75 -10.35 3.28
N GLU A 117 -6.37 -10.26 2.01
CA GLU A 117 -6.76 -9.16 1.13
C GLU A 117 -8.28 -9.02 0.97
N HIS A 118 -9.06 -10.09 1.19
CA HIS A 118 -10.52 -10.02 1.15
C HIS A 118 -11.12 -9.13 2.25
N LEU A 119 -10.32 -8.75 3.25
CA LEU A 119 -10.72 -7.87 4.35
C LEU A 119 -10.39 -6.40 4.12
N PHE A 120 -9.85 -6.01 2.95
CA PHE A 120 -9.68 -4.60 2.62
C PHE A 120 -11.02 -3.86 2.60
N THR A 121 -10.98 -2.61 3.06
CA THR A 121 -12.12 -1.68 3.10
C THR A 121 -11.89 -0.55 2.11
N HIS A 122 -12.77 -0.42 1.12
CA HIS A 122 -12.68 0.67 0.13
C HIS A 122 -13.21 2.00 0.70
N PRO A 123 -12.56 3.14 0.41
CA PRO A 123 -11.31 3.23 -0.34
C PRO A 123 -10.11 2.72 0.47
N HIS A 124 -9.27 1.90 -0.13
CA HIS A 124 -7.98 1.48 0.42
C HIS A 124 -6.81 2.07 -0.39
N TYR A 125 -5.62 1.98 0.18
CA TYR A 125 -4.36 2.40 -0.39
C TYR A 125 -3.66 1.23 -1.06
N PHE A 126 -3.20 1.44 -2.28
CA PHE A 126 -2.31 0.50 -2.97
C PHE A 126 -1.10 1.25 -3.50
N LYS A 127 -0.07 0.51 -3.86
CA LYS A 127 1.18 1.07 -4.36
C LYS A 127 1.52 0.39 -5.68
N THR A 128 1.96 1.16 -6.68
CA THR A 128 2.40 0.59 -7.95
C THR A 128 3.29 1.56 -8.73
N GLY A 129 4.14 1.01 -9.58
CA GLY A 129 4.99 1.78 -10.48
C GLY A 129 4.23 2.21 -11.74
N ILE A 130 4.64 3.32 -12.32
CA ILE A 130 4.06 3.88 -13.53
C ILE A 130 5.17 4.39 -14.44
N THR A 131 5.00 4.28 -15.76
CA THR A 131 6.00 4.77 -16.71
C THR A 131 6.26 6.27 -16.54
N HIS A 132 7.48 6.73 -16.77
CA HIS A 132 7.85 8.15 -16.65
C HIS A 132 6.89 9.08 -17.42
N LYS A 133 6.51 8.72 -18.66
CA LYS A 133 5.59 9.51 -19.50
C LYS A 133 4.21 9.69 -18.84
N ARG A 134 3.70 8.65 -18.20
CA ARG A 134 2.40 8.70 -17.49
C ARG A 134 2.52 9.40 -16.14
N PHE A 135 3.63 9.22 -15.43
CA PHE A 135 3.94 9.94 -14.19
C PHE A 135 3.93 11.46 -14.44
N GLU A 136 4.70 11.93 -15.42
CA GLU A 136 4.74 13.35 -15.80
C GLU A 136 3.38 13.87 -16.28
N SER A 137 2.64 13.05 -17.04
CA SER A 137 1.28 13.40 -17.46
C SER A 137 0.33 13.54 -16.27
N LEU A 138 0.39 12.64 -15.29
CA LEU A 138 -0.42 12.71 -14.08
C LEU A 138 -0.04 13.94 -13.25
N LYS A 139 1.25 14.21 -13.05
CA LYS A 139 1.79 15.37 -12.33
C LYS A 139 1.36 16.71 -12.95
N THR A 140 1.39 16.82 -14.29
CA THR A 140 1.15 18.09 -14.99
C THR A 140 -0.30 18.31 -15.41
N LYS A 141 -1.01 17.26 -15.81
CA LYS A 141 -2.40 17.34 -16.31
C LYS A 141 -3.43 16.98 -15.23
N GLY A 142 -2.99 16.40 -14.12
CA GLY A 142 -3.84 15.93 -13.02
C GLY A 142 -4.64 14.67 -13.33
N LYS A 143 -4.56 14.10 -14.54
CA LYS A 143 -5.28 12.89 -14.94
C LYS A 143 -4.46 12.05 -15.91
N VAL A 144 -4.55 10.73 -15.79
CA VAL A 144 -3.93 9.79 -16.73
C VAL A 144 -4.73 8.49 -16.83
N LEU A 145 -4.57 7.79 -17.95
CA LEU A 145 -4.97 6.39 -18.10
C LEU A 145 -3.75 5.52 -17.78
N HIS A 146 -3.82 4.77 -16.68
CA HIS A 146 -2.80 3.82 -16.31
C HIS A 146 -3.23 2.42 -16.74
N VAL A 147 -2.39 1.75 -17.54
CA VAL A 147 -2.66 0.44 -18.12
C VAL A 147 -1.78 -0.57 -17.41
N LEU A 148 -2.39 -1.65 -16.91
CA LEU A 148 -1.73 -2.74 -16.19
C LEU A 148 -2.16 -4.11 -16.75
N ALA A 149 -1.20 -5.02 -16.88
CA ALA A 149 -1.45 -6.44 -17.15
C ALA A 149 -1.94 -7.14 -15.87
N THR A 150 -2.64 -8.27 -16.00
CA THR A 150 -3.15 -9.01 -14.82
C THR A 150 -2.05 -9.62 -13.96
N SER A 151 -0.90 -9.91 -14.56
CA SER A 151 0.31 -10.35 -13.86
C SER A 151 0.94 -9.25 -12.99
N ASP A 152 0.58 -7.97 -13.20
CA ASP A 152 1.20 -6.81 -12.57
C ASP A 152 0.48 -6.35 -11.28
N GLU A 153 0.22 -7.28 -10.34
CA GLU A 153 0.06 -6.96 -8.91
C GLU A 153 -0.92 -5.81 -8.62
N ASN A 154 -2.25 -6.04 -8.62
CA ASN A 154 -3.27 -5.20 -7.95
C ASN A 154 -4.70 -5.69 -8.30
N THR A 155 -5.01 -6.96 -8.00
CA THR A 155 -6.30 -7.57 -8.39
C THR A 155 -7.49 -7.05 -7.57
N ASN A 156 -7.23 -6.51 -6.37
CA ASN A 156 -8.27 -6.08 -5.44
C ASN A 156 -8.56 -4.57 -5.45
N VAL A 157 -8.14 -3.84 -6.50
CA VAL A 157 -8.40 -2.40 -6.63
C VAL A 157 -9.79 -2.13 -7.21
N ASP A 158 -10.51 -1.19 -6.58
CA ASP A 158 -11.83 -0.70 -6.98
C ASP A 158 -11.87 0.83 -7.15
N VAL A 159 -12.98 1.32 -7.71
CA VAL A 159 -13.27 2.75 -7.82
C VAL A 159 -13.25 3.38 -6.43
N SER A 160 -12.68 4.59 -6.34
CA SER A 160 -12.40 5.39 -5.14
C SER A 160 -11.11 5.04 -4.39
N ASP A 161 -10.49 3.89 -4.64
CA ASP A 161 -9.20 3.54 -4.05
C ASP A 161 -8.11 4.55 -4.43
N ILE A 162 -7.07 4.58 -3.61
CA ILE A 162 -6.01 5.58 -3.68
C ILE A 162 -4.68 4.89 -3.96
N GLY A 163 -4.13 5.12 -5.14
CA GLY A 163 -2.81 4.63 -5.49
C GLY A 163 -1.72 5.62 -5.09
N VAL A 164 -0.62 5.09 -4.58
CA VAL A 164 0.66 5.80 -4.41
C VAL A 164 1.61 5.32 -5.50
N PHE A 165 1.94 6.23 -6.41
CA PHE A 165 2.62 5.94 -7.65
C PHE A 165 4.04 6.50 -7.66
N TRP A 166 5.00 5.70 -8.13
CA TRP A 166 6.36 6.16 -8.44
C TRP A 166 6.68 6.00 -9.93
N GLY A 167 7.46 6.91 -10.48
CA GLY A 167 7.89 6.84 -11.87
C GLY A 167 9.04 5.84 -12.05
N TYR A 168 8.89 4.85 -12.92
CA TYR A 168 10.04 4.09 -13.42
C TYR A 168 10.99 5.02 -14.17
N ASP A 169 12.30 4.82 -14.00
CA ASP A 169 13.37 5.63 -14.61
C ASP A 169 13.28 7.14 -14.34
N CYS A 170 12.54 7.53 -13.29
CA CYS A 170 12.45 8.92 -12.90
C CYS A 170 13.64 9.27 -12.01
N GLU A 171 14.42 10.28 -12.41
CA GLU A 171 15.44 10.90 -11.54
C GLU A 171 14.81 11.62 -10.34
N ASP A 172 13.52 11.95 -10.46
CA ASP A 172 12.69 12.48 -9.39
C ASP A 172 12.07 11.33 -8.60
N PHE A 173 12.31 11.31 -7.29
CA PHE A 173 11.71 10.32 -6.39
C PHE A 173 10.46 10.83 -5.68
N ASP A 174 9.86 11.91 -6.20
CA ASP A 174 8.50 12.30 -5.83
C ASP A 174 7.55 11.10 -6.03
N GLN A 175 6.56 10.99 -5.14
CA GLN A 175 5.46 10.04 -5.30
C GLN A 175 4.18 10.81 -5.61
N LEU A 176 3.32 10.24 -6.45
CA LEU A 176 2.02 10.82 -6.78
C LEU A 176 0.93 10.03 -6.09
N GLN A 177 0.05 10.71 -5.37
CA GLN A 177 -1.13 10.11 -4.80
C GLN A 177 -2.31 10.41 -5.71
N ALA A 178 -3.00 9.39 -6.21
CA ALA A 178 -4.12 9.57 -7.13
C ALA A 178 -5.29 8.63 -6.84
N ARG A 179 -6.50 9.12 -7.07
CA ARG A 179 -7.75 8.36 -6.91
C ARG A 179 -8.07 7.59 -8.19
N VAL A 180 -8.52 6.35 -8.04
CA VAL A 180 -9.15 5.58 -9.11
C VAL A 180 -10.56 6.10 -9.33
N MET A 181 -10.79 6.79 -10.44
CA MET A 181 -12.09 7.36 -10.78
C MET A 181 -12.97 6.40 -11.57
N LYS A 182 -12.35 5.49 -12.31
CA LYS A 182 -13.01 4.48 -13.13
C LYS A 182 -12.04 3.36 -13.44
N ILE A 183 -12.57 2.15 -13.57
CA ILE A 183 -11.85 0.96 -14.02
C ILE A 183 -12.50 0.44 -15.29
N LYS A 184 -11.69 0.05 -16.29
CA LYS A 184 -12.14 -0.73 -17.43
C LYS A 184 -11.23 -1.94 -17.58
N ARG A 185 -11.83 -3.14 -17.65
CA ARG A 185 -11.13 -4.41 -17.80
C ARG A 185 -11.38 -4.97 -19.20
N PHE A 186 -10.35 -5.58 -19.78
CA PHE A 186 -10.36 -6.21 -21.09
C PHE A 186 -9.82 -7.62 -20.94
N LYS A 187 -10.42 -8.60 -21.61
CA LYS A 187 -10.09 -10.02 -21.40
C LYS A 187 -8.73 -10.41 -21.96
N ASN A 188 -8.19 -9.62 -22.88
CA ASN A 188 -6.92 -9.86 -23.54
C ASN A 188 -6.38 -8.58 -24.19
N PRO A 189 -5.11 -8.58 -24.64
CA PRO A 189 -4.52 -7.43 -25.32
C PRO A 189 -5.25 -7.04 -26.60
N GLU A 190 -5.75 -8.00 -27.37
CA GLU A 190 -6.44 -7.73 -28.63
C GLU A 190 -7.72 -6.91 -28.42
N GLU A 191 -8.51 -7.23 -27.40
CA GLU A 191 -9.71 -6.49 -27.03
C GLU A 191 -9.38 -5.06 -26.60
N PHE A 192 -8.32 -4.89 -25.79
CA PHE A 192 -7.85 -3.58 -25.38
C PHE A 192 -7.43 -2.72 -26.58
N ILE A 193 -6.57 -3.25 -27.46
CA ILE A 193 -6.02 -2.54 -28.62
C ILE A 193 -7.11 -2.09 -29.59
N LYS A 194 -8.18 -2.87 -29.75
CA LYS A 194 -9.33 -2.52 -30.60
C LYS A 194 -10.30 -1.53 -29.95
N SER A 195 -10.06 -1.13 -28.71
CA SER A 195 -11.00 -0.30 -27.95
C SER A 195 -10.80 1.20 -28.17
N ASP A 196 -11.88 1.95 -27.95
CA ASP A 196 -11.88 3.43 -27.89
C ASP A 196 -11.02 4.02 -26.75
N VAL A 197 -10.55 3.17 -25.84
CA VAL A 197 -9.70 3.57 -24.72
C VAL A 197 -8.24 3.55 -25.11
N PHE A 198 -7.82 2.57 -25.92
CA PHE A 198 -6.45 2.46 -26.41
C PHE A 198 -5.99 3.73 -27.12
N GLU A 199 -6.83 4.29 -28.01
CA GLU A 199 -6.58 5.54 -28.74
C GLU A 199 -6.33 6.75 -27.83
N LYS A 200 -6.76 6.69 -26.56
CA LYS A 200 -6.60 7.77 -25.58
C LYS A 200 -5.38 7.57 -24.68
N THR A 201 -4.69 6.43 -24.80
CA THR A 201 -3.50 6.11 -24.01
C THR A 201 -2.24 6.63 -24.70
N ASP A 202 -1.15 6.64 -23.95
CA ASP A 202 0.17 6.96 -24.46
C ASP A 202 0.80 5.84 -25.34
N LEU A 203 0.08 4.73 -25.52
CA LEU A 203 0.47 3.53 -26.27
C LEU A 203 -0.06 3.51 -27.71
N ALA A 204 -0.95 4.43 -28.08
CA ALA A 204 -1.67 4.41 -29.36
C ALA A 204 -0.75 4.42 -30.60
N ASP A 205 0.45 5.00 -30.45
CA ASP A 205 1.45 5.09 -31.52
C ASP A 205 2.35 3.85 -31.63
N LEU A 206 2.26 2.91 -30.69
CA LEU A 206 3.08 1.71 -30.64
C LEU A 206 2.41 0.54 -31.36
N THR A 207 3.21 -0.39 -31.89
CA THR A 207 2.68 -1.59 -32.57
C THR A 207 3.53 -2.83 -32.29
N GLY A 208 2.97 -4.00 -32.60
CA GLY A 208 3.70 -5.27 -32.58
C GLY A 208 4.32 -5.59 -31.21
N HIS A 209 5.60 -5.97 -31.22
CA HIS A 209 6.32 -6.39 -30.02
C HIS A 209 6.53 -5.24 -29.02
N GLU A 210 6.84 -4.04 -29.50
CA GLU A 210 7.06 -2.85 -28.67
C GLU A 210 5.82 -2.50 -27.84
N LEU A 211 4.64 -2.57 -28.47
CA LEU A 211 3.37 -2.37 -27.77
C LEU A 211 3.14 -3.43 -26.69
N LYS A 212 3.39 -4.71 -26.99
CA LYS A 212 3.21 -5.79 -26.01
C LYS A 212 4.12 -5.64 -24.80
N VAL A 213 5.35 -5.17 -24.99
CA VAL A 213 6.27 -4.85 -23.89
C VAL A 213 5.77 -3.64 -23.11
N ALA A 214 5.33 -2.57 -23.80
CA ALA A 214 4.86 -1.34 -23.14
C ALA A 214 3.55 -1.50 -22.35
N ILE A 215 2.73 -2.51 -22.68
CA ILE A 215 1.55 -2.89 -21.90
C ILE A 215 1.97 -3.55 -20.57
N ASN A 216 3.02 -4.38 -20.58
CA ASN A 216 3.51 -5.10 -19.42
C ASN A 216 4.52 -4.26 -18.62
N SER A 217 4.05 -3.16 -18.03
CA SER A 217 4.93 -2.13 -17.49
C SER A 217 5.69 -2.52 -16.22
N ALA A 218 5.31 -3.57 -15.49
CA ALA A 218 6.03 -3.94 -14.26
C ALA A 218 7.24 -4.88 -14.50
N TRP A 219 7.36 -5.51 -15.66
CA TRP A 219 8.47 -6.43 -15.99
C TRP A 219 9.22 -5.92 -17.22
N GLU A 220 10.33 -5.23 -16.99
CA GLU A 220 11.18 -4.72 -18.08
C GLU A 220 11.45 -5.81 -19.13
N SER A 221 11.14 -5.48 -20.39
CA SER A 221 11.42 -6.32 -21.56
C SER A 221 10.67 -7.67 -21.64
N VAL A 222 9.67 -7.92 -20.79
CA VAL A 222 8.79 -9.09 -20.93
C VAL A 222 7.50 -8.67 -21.63
N PRO A 223 7.15 -9.20 -22.82
CA PRO A 223 5.88 -8.88 -23.47
C PRO A 223 4.71 -9.55 -22.75
N ILE A 224 3.59 -8.84 -22.67
CA ILE A 224 2.31 -9.42 -22.23
C ILE A 224 1.91 -10.59 -23.15
N GLN A 225 1.37 -11.66 -22.55
CA GLN A 225 0.82 -12.82 -23.26
C GLN A 225 -0.58 -12.50 -23.82
N ASP A 226 -0.98 -13.27 -24.85
CA ASP A 226 -2.23 -13.02 -25.58
C ASP A 226 -3.50 -13.36 -24.77
N ASP A 227 -3.37 -14.09 -23.68
CA ASP A 227 -4.46 -14.53 -22.80
C ASP A 227 -4.55 -13.75 -21.47
N GLU A 228 -3.66 -12.78 -21.24
CA GLU A 228 -3.66 -11.96 -20.02
C GLU A 228 -4.69 -10.83 -20.09
N GLU A 229 -5.50 -10.67 -19.03
CA GLU A 229 -6.42 -9.54 -18.96
C GLU A 229 -5.65 -8.22 -18.79
N ILE A 230 -6.26 -7.12 -19.23
CA ILE A 230 -5.71 -5.78 -19.10
C ILE A 230 -6.70 -4.94 -18.28
N THR A 231 -6.17 -4.26 -17.27
CA THR A 231 -6.92 -3.30 -16.48
C THR A 231 -6.44 -1.88 -16.80
N VAL A 232 -7.40 -0.99 -17.05
CA VAL A 232 -7.15 0.43 -17.26
C VAL A 232 -7.78 1.23 -16.13
N TYR A 233 -6.92 1.86 -15.33
CA TYR A 233 -7.29 2.79 -14.27
C TYR A 233 -7.34 4.22 -14.81
N TYR A 234 -8.47 4.90 -14.56
CA TYR A 234 -8.62 6.32 -14.81
C TYR A 234 -8.24 7.04 -13.54
N LEU A 235 -7.04 7.62 -13.51
CA LEU A 235 -6.49 8.23 -12.32
C LEU A 235 -6.73 9.74 -12.31
N GLU A 236 -7.05 10.28 -11.14
CA GLU A 236 -7.09 11.71 -10.87
C GLU A 236 -6.17 12.03 -9.70
N LEU A 237 -5.23 12.96 -9.92
CA LEU A 237 -4.25 13.36 -8.92
C LEU A 237 -4.94 13.97 -7.69
N ILE A 238 -4.54 13.50 -6.51
CA ILE A 238 -4.93 14.05 -5.21
C ILE A 238 -3.80 14.95 -4.70
N ASP A 239 -2.58 14.43 -4.66
CA ASP A 239 -1.43 15.12 -4.06
C ASP A 239 -0.10 14.68 -4.67
N ILE A 240 0.93 15.51 -4.47
CA ILE A 240 2.32 15.23 -4.83
C ILE A 240 3.11 15.14 -3.52
N ILE A 241 3.67 13.97 -3.24
CA ILE A 241 4.48 13.71 -2.07
C ILE A 241 5.95 13.92 -2.47
N PRO A 242 6.59 15.04 -2.10
CA PRO A 242 7.93 15.35 -2.56
C PRO A 242 9.00 14.45 -1.94
N ASP A 243 10.07 14.16 -2.68
CA ASP A 243 11.22 13.45 -2.12
C ASP A 243 11.87 14.28 -1.00
N ARG A 244 11.79 13.78 0.23
CA ARG A 244 12.37 14.42 1.41
C ARG A 244 13.91 14.48 1.37
N ARG A 245 14.58 13.66 0.54
CA ARG A 245 16.04 13.76 0.34
C ARG A 245 16.47 15.02 -0.39
N LYS A 246 15.56 15.67 -1.14
CA LYS A 246 15.87 16.96 -1.80
C LYS A 246 15.97 18.13 -0.83
N ASN A 247 15.47 17.97 0.40
CA ASN A 247 15.49 18.99 1.45
C ASN A 247 16.48 18.67 2.59
N ALA A 248 17.34 17.66 2.42
CA ALA A 248 18.34 17.22 3.39
C ALA A 248 19.75 17.66 3.00
#